data_AF-A0AAV0I2X1-F1
#
_entry.id   AF-A0AAV0I2X1-F1
#
_cell.length_a   1.000
_cell.length_b   1.000
_cell.length_c   1.000
_cell.angle_alpha   90.00
_cell.angle_beta   90.00
_cell.angle_gamma   90.00
#
_symmetry.space_group_name_H-M   'P 1'
#
loop_
_entity.id
_entity.type
_entity.pdbx_description
1 polymer ?
#
loop_
_entity_poly.entity_id
_entity_poly.type
_entity_poly.pdbx_seq_one_letter_code
_entity_poly.pdbx_strand_id
1 'polypeptide(L)'
;MNQIMELKFMAKTLQRQARKCEKEEKADKLKVKKAIEKGNMDGARIYAENAIRKRTEQMNYLRLSSRLDAVVARLDTQAKMTTINKSMANIVKSLDSSLASSKLFTSDPYFASLRIEFS
;
A
#
# COMPACT_ATOMS: atom_id res chain seq x y z
N MET A 1 -11.11 -4.12 3.53
CA MET A 1 -9.83 -4.83 3.31
C MET A 1 -9.66 -5.35 1.89
N ASN A 2 -10.72 -5.84 1.22
CA ASN A 2 -10.64 -6.38 -0.16
C ASN A 2 -10.03 -5.41 -1.19
N GLN A 3 -10.39 -4.13 -1.14
CA GLN A 3 -9.89 -3.10 -2.08
C GLN A 3 -8.37 -2.86 -1.99
N ILE A 4 -7.76 -2.98 -0.80
CA ILE A 4 -6.29 -2.84 -0.65
C ILE A 4 -5.58 -4.02 -1.33
N MET A 5 -6.13 -5.23 -1.20
CA MET A 5 -5.59 -6.43 -1.84
C MET A 5 -5.73 -6.38 -3.36
N GLU A 6 -6.86 -5.89 -3.87
CA GLU A 6 -7.07 -5.65 -5.30
C GLU A 6 -6.04 -4.66 -5.86
N LEU A 7 -5.83 -3.53 -5.18
CA LEU A 7 -4.84 -2.53 -5.59
C LEU A 7 -3.40 -3.07 -5.56
N LYS A 8 -3.03 -3.88 -4.55
CA LYS A 8 -1.74 -4.59 -4.49
C LYS A 8 -1.57 -5.54 -5.68
N PHE A 9 -2.61 -6.28 -6.04
CA PHE A 9 -2.56 -7.20 -7.16
C PHE A 9 -2.44 -6.46 -8.50
N MET A 10 -3.16 -5.36 -8.67
CA MET A 10 -3.07 -4.50 -9.85
C MET A 10 -1.66 -3.92 -10.00
N ALA A 11 -1.07 -3.37 -8.93
CA ALA A 11 0.30 -2.85 -8.95
C ALA A 11 1.30 -3.93 -9.41
N LYS A 12 1.22 -5.14 -8.83
CA LYS A 12 2.07 -6.27 -9.23
C LYS A 12 1.84 -6.70 -10.68
N THR A 13 0.61 -6.63 -11.16
CA THR A 13 0.26 -6.92 -12.56
C THR A 13 0.89 -5.89 -13.51
N LEU A 14 0.81 -4.61 -13.18
CA LEU A 14 1.46 -3.54 -13.96
C LEU A 14 2.98 -3.70 -13.96
N GLN A 15 3.59 -4.06 -12.83
CA GLN A 15 5.03 -4.33 -12.77
C GLN A 15 5.43 -5.51 -13.68
N ARG A 16 4.60 -6.55 -13.77
CA ARG A 16 4.80 -7.66 -14.72
C ARG A 16 4.67 -7.20 -16.17
N GLN A 17 3.68 -6.36 -16.49
CA GLN A 17 3.52 -5.79 -17.81
C GLN A 17 4.72 -4.91 -18.20
N ALA A 18 5.23 -4.09 -17.28
CA ALA A 18 6.45 -3.31 -17.50
C ALA A 18 7.65 -4.21 -17.87
N ARG A 19 7.86 -5.31 -17.14
CA ARG A 19 8.92 -6.30 -17.45
C ARG A 19 8.69 -6.99 -18.80
N LYS A 20 7.43 -7.23 -19.18
CA LYS A 20 7.09 -7.79 -20.50
C LYS A 20 7.49 -6.81 -21.61
N CYS A 21 7.11 -5.53 -21.49
CA CYS A 21 7.51 -4.48 -22.43
C CYS A 21 9.03 -4.34 -22.54
N GLU A 22 9.77 -4.46 -21.43
CA GLU A 22 11.25 -4.45 -21.45
C GLU A 22 11.85 -5.62 -22.26
N LYS A 23 11.27 -6.82 -22.15
CA LYS A 23 11.69 -7.99 -22.95
C LYS A 23 11.39 -7.79 -24.43
N GLU A 24 10.21 -7.27 -24.75
CA GLU A 24 9.80 -6.95 -26.13
C GLU A 24 10.70 -5.87 -26.73
N GLU A 25 11.03 -4.82 -25.97
CA GLU A 25 11.95 -3.75 -26.38
C GLU A 25 13.35 -4.28 -26.72
N LYS A 26 13.90 -5.18 -25.88
CA LYS A 26 15.18 -5.85 -26.16
C LYS A 26 15.11 -6.72 -27.42
N ALA A 27 14.01 -7.44 -27.61
CA ALA A 27 13.81 -8.26 -28.80
C ALA A 27 13.76 -7.41 -30.07
N ASP A 28 13.07 -6.28 -30.05
CA ASP A 28 13.00 -5.37 -31.20
C ASP A 28 14.34 -4.70 -31.49
N LYS A 29 15.11 -4.29 -30.47
CA LYS A 29 16.50 -3.82 -30.65
C LYS A 29 17.39 -4.84 -31.36
N LEU A 30 17.25 -6.13 -31.03
CA LEU A 30 17.95 -7.21 -31.72
C LEU A 30 17.51 -7.33 -33.19
N LYS A 31 16.21 -7.15 -33.47
CA LYS A 31 15.69 -7.15 -34.85
C LYS A 31 16.21 -5.94 -35.64
N VAL A 32 16.33 -4.76 -35.02
CA VAL A 32 16.97 -3.59 -35.64
C VAL A 32 18.38 -3.94 -36.11
N LYS A 33 19.21 -4.50 -35.21
CA LYS A 33 20.59 -4.88 -35.56
C LYS A 33 20.63 -5.85 -36.75
N LYS A 34 19.80 -6.91 -36.70
CA LYS A 34 19.70 -7.89 -37.79
C LYS A 34 19.19 -7.30 -39.10
N ALA A 35 18.28 -6.33 -39.05
CA ALA A 35 17.74 -5.67 -40.24
C ALA A 35 18.80 -4.78 -40.91
N ILE A 36 19.59 -4.06 -40.11
CA ILE A 36 20.72 -3.25 -40.59
C ILE A 36 21.79 -4.13 -41.25
N GLU A 37 22.17 -5.25 -40.61
CA GLU A 37 23.15 -6.20 -41.17
C GLU A 37 22.71 -6.77 -42.52
N LYS A 38 21.40 -6.89 -42.76
CA LYS A 38 20.81 -7.36 -44.02
C LYS A 38 20.58 -6.24 -45.04
N GLY A 39 20.93 -4.99 -44.73
CA GLY A 39 20.67 -3.83 -45.58
C GLY A 39 19.20 -3.40 -45.66
N ASN A 40 18.31 -3.94 -44.83
CA ASN A 40 16.89 -3.57 -44.80
C ASN A 40 16.65 -2.40 -43.85
N MET A 41 16.93 -1.19 -44.34
CA MET A 41 16.82 0.04 -43.55
C MET A 41 15.38 0.41 -43.17
N ASP A 42 14.41 0.12 -44.04
CA ASP A 42 13.00 0.39 -43.74
C ASP A 42 12.47 -0.54 -42.63
N GLY A 43 12.83 -1.82 -42.67
CA GLY A 43 12.54 -2.76 -41.59
C GLY A 43 13.21 -2.36 -40.27
N ALA A 44 14.46 -1.88 -40.33
CA ALA A 44 15.17 -1.37 -39.16
C ALA A 44 14.46 -0.16 -38.53
N ARG A 45 13.93 0.77 -39.34
CA ARG A 45 13.17 1.93 -38.86
C ARG A 45 11.90 1.51 -38.12
N ILE A 46 11.14 0.56 -38.69
CA ILE A 46 9.92 0.03 -38.05
C ILE A 46 10.22 -0.64 -36.71
N TYR A 47 11.27 -1.49 -36.64
CA TYR A 47 11.64 -2.13 -35.37
C TYR A 47 12.16 -1.13 -34.34
N ALA A 48 12.84 -0.06 -34.77
CA ALA A 48 13.32 0.99 -33.88
C ALA A 48 12.14 1.79 -33.27
N GLU A 49 11.13 2.15 -34.07
CA GLU A 49 9.91 2.79 -33.58
C GLU A 49 9.16 1.92 -32.58
N ASN A 50 9.05 0.61 -32.86
CA ASN A 50 8.44 -0.34 -31.93
C ASN A 50 9.21 -0.41 -30.60
N ALA A 51 10.54 -0.44 -30.64
CA ALA A 51 11.37 -0.41 -29.43
C ALA A 51 11.14 0.88 -28.61
N ILE A 52 11.06 2.05 -29.26
CA ILE A 52 10.78 3.33 -28.59
C ILE A 52 9.39 3.33 -27.95
N ARG A 53 8.38 2.82 -28.68
CA ARG A 53 7.01 2.68 -28.16
C ARG A 53 7.00 1.79 -26.92
N LYS A 54 7.65 0.64 -26.98
CA LYS A 54 7.73 -0.32 -25.86
C LYS A 54 8.46 0.23 -24.64
N ARG A 55 9.53 1.01 -24.83
CA ARG A 55 10.19 1.73 -23.75
C ARG A 55 9.25 2.74 -23.07
N THR A 56 8.45 3.46 -23.86
CA THR A 56 7.50 4.44 -23.33
C THR A 56 6.37 3.76 -22.55
N GLU A 57 5.79 2.68 -23.10
CA GLU A 57 4.81 1.84 -22.42
C GLU A 57 5.36 1.29 -21.09
N GLN A 58 6.57 0.74 -21.10
CA GLN A 58 7.26 0.23 -19.91
C GLN A 58 7.37 1.29 -18.82
N MET A 59 7.82 2.50 -19.17
CA MET A 59 7.93 3.60 -18.22
C MET A 59 6.58 4.04 -17.66
N ASN A 60 5.54 4.04 -18.48
CA ASN A 60 4.19 4.38 -18.03
C ASN A 60 3.62 3.33 -17.06
N TYR A 61 3.79 2.05 -17.35
CA TYR A 61 3.39 0.97 -16.43
C TYR A 61 4.15 1.04 -15.11
N LEU A 62 5.46 1.32 -15.15
CA LEU A 62 6.27 1.45 -13.94
C LEU A 62 5.81 2.63 -13.08
N ARG A 63 5.60 3.80 -13.69
CA ARG A 63 5.07 4.99 -12.98
C ARG A 63 3.71 4.71 -12.35
N LEU A 64 2.80 4.07 -13.07
CA LEU A 64 1.48 3.75 -12.55
C LEU A 64 1.55 2.74 -11.40
N SER A 65 2.38 1.69 -11.53
CA SER A 65 2.64 0.74 -10.45
C SER A 65 3.15 1.45 -9.19
N SER A 66 4.18 2.30 -9.32
CA SER A 66 4.75 3.02 -8.17
C SER A 66 3.73 3.94 -7.50
N ARG A 67 2.86 4.59 -8.28
CA ARG A 67 1.77 5.41 -7.73
C ARG A 67 0.77 4.55 -6.95
N LEU A 68 0.39 3.38 -7.47
CA LEU A 68 -0.50 2.46 -6.77
C LEU A 68 0.13 1.91 -5.49
N ASP A 69 1.41 1.53 -5.52
CA ASP A 69 2.15 1.07 -4.34
C ASP A 69 2.18 2.14 -3.24
N ALA A 70 2.38 3.41 -3.61
CA ALA A 70 2.33 4.53 -2.67
C ALA A 70 0.93 4.74 -2.05
N VAL A 71 -0.13 4.61 -2.85
CA VAL A 71 -1.52 4.69 -2.36
C VAL A 71 -1.80 3.53 -1.41
N VAL A 72 -1.39 2.32 -1.77
CA VAL A 72 -1.51 1.12 -0.93
C VAL A 72 -0.82 1.32 0.42
N ALA A 73 0.41 1.84 0.46
CA ALA A 73 1.15 2.07 1.70
C ALA A 73 0.43 3.06 2.64
N ARG A 74 -0.21 4.10 2.07
CA ARG A 74 -1.03 5.05 2.83
C ARG A 74 -2.30 4.38 3.38
N LEU A 75 -2.99 3.60 2.55
CA LEU A 75 -4.19 2.86 2.96
C LEU A 75 -3.89 1.81 4.03
N ASP A 76 -2.76 1.10 3.95
CA ASP A 76 -2.32 0.16 4.99
C ASP A 76 -2.06 0.87 6.33
N THR A 77 -1.40 2.04 6.28
CA THR A 77 -1.19 2.87 7.48
C THR A 77 -2.51 3.33 8.07
N GLN A 78 -3.44 3.81 7.24
CA GLN A 78 -4.76 4.26 7.68
C GLN A 78 -5.59 3.11 8.28
N ALA A 79 -5.53 1.92 7.68
CA ALA A 79 -6.19 0.73 8.21
C ALA A 79 -5.64 0.34 9.59
N LYS A 80 -4.32 0.36 9.76
CA LYS A 80 -3.67 0.11 11.06
C LYS A 80 -4.06 1.16 12.10
N MET A 81 -4.02 2.45 11.74
CA MET A 81 -4.42 3.53 12.65
C MET A 81 -5.89 3.44 13.05
N THR A 82 -6.77 3.02 12.14
CA THR A 82 -8.19 2.79 12.47
C THR A 82 -8.34 1.69 13.52
N THR A 83 -7.57 0.60 13.42
CA THR A 83 -7.57 -0.47 14.43
C THR A 83 -7.04 0.03 15.78
N ILE A 84 -5.94 0.78 15.78
CA ILE A 84 -5.37 1.36 17.01
C ILE A 84 -6.38 2.30 17.69
N ASN A 85 -7.02 3.18 16.92
CA ASN A 85 -8.02 4.11 17.45
C ASN A 85 -9.20 3.36 18.09
N LYS A 86 -9.66 2.25 17.50
CA LYS A 86 -10.70 1.40 18.09
C LYS A 86 -10.24 0.77 19.42
N SER A 87 -9.04 0.23 19.47
CA SER A 87 -8.47 -0.33 20.70
C SER A 87 -8.34 0.74 21.79
N MET A 88 -7.88 1.94 21.42
CA MET A 88 -7.71 3.05 22.35
C MET A 88 -9.06 3.54 22.89
N ALA A 89 -10.09 3.64 22.03
CA ALA A 89 -11.45 3.96 22.47
C ALA A 89 -12.00 2.93 23.46
N ASN A 90 -11.73 1.63 23.25
CA ASN A 90 -12.15 0.57 24.18
C ASN A 90 -11.42 0.67 25.52
N ILE A 91 -10.11 0.95 25.52
CA ILE A 91 -9.32 1.14 26.74
C ILE A 91 -9.84 2.34 27.54
N VAL A 92 -10.09 3.48 26.89
CA VAL A 92 -10.63 4.68 27.54
C VAL A 92 -11.99 4.40 28.19
N LYS A 93 -12.88 3.68 27.49
CA LYS A 93 -14.17 3.25 28.07
C LYS A 93 -13.98 2.35 29.30
N SER A 94 -13.04 1.41 29.24
CA SER A 94 -12.73 0.53 30.38
C SER A 94 -12.22 1.34 31.57
N LEU A 95 -11.31 2.29 31.35
CA LEU A 95 -10.79 3.18 32.39
C LEU A 95 -11.90 4.02 33.04
N ASP A 96 -12.80 4.59 32.24
CA ASP A 96 -13.93 5.38 32.76
C ASP A 96 -14.86 4.54 33.65
N SER A 97 -15.15 3.29 33.23
CA SER A 97 -15.94 2.36 34.03
C SER A 97 -15.26 1.98 35.36
N SER A 98 -13.93 1.75 35.36
CA SER A 98 -13.17 1.46 36.58
C SER A 98 -13.10 2.67 37.52
N LEU A 99 -12.94 3.88 36.97
CA LEU A 99 -12.96 5.11 37.76
C LEU A 99 -14.33 5.40 38.38
N ALA A 100 -15.42 5.14 37.65
CA ALA A 100 -16.77 5.24 38.19
C ALA A 100 -16.99 4.26 39.36
N SER A 101 -16.52 3.02 39.23
CA SER A 101 -16.54 2.02 40.31
C SER A 101 -15.72 2.45 41.53
N SER A 102 -14.52 3.01 41.32
CA SER A 102 -13.68 3.52 42.41
C SER A 102 -14.33 4.68 43.16
N LYS A 103 -15.00 5.61 42.46
CA LYS A 103 -15.75 6.70 43.10
C LYS A 103 -16.90 6.18 43.94
N LEU A 104 -17.65 5.19 43.45
CA LEU A 104 -18.74 4.54 44.19
C LEU A 104 -18.24 3.94 45.51
N PHE A 105 -17.13 3.22 45.48
CA PHE A 105 -16.49 2.65 46.67
C PHE A 105 -16.08 3.72 47.70
N THR A 106 -15.57 4.88 47.25
CA THR A 106 -15.21 5.97 48.17
C THR A 106 -16.41 6.73 48.74
N SER A 107 -17.56 6.72 48.05
CA SER A 107 -18.80 7.33 48.52
C SER A 107 -19.66 6.39 49.39
N ASP A 108 -19.21 5.15 49.61
CA ASP A 108 -19.93 4.17 50.40
C ASP A 108 -19.83 4.53 51.91
N PRO A 109 -20.96 4.82 52.60
CA PRO A 109 -20.94 5.25 54.00
C PRO A 109 -20.26 4.26 54.96
N TYR A 110 -20.20 2.97 54.61
CA TYR A 110 -19.49 1.97 55.41
C TYR A 110 -17.96 2.15 55.36
N PHE A 111 -17.40 2.65 54.25
CA PHE A 111 -15.97 2.87 54.11
C PHE A 111 -15.50 4.16 54.80
N ALA A 112 -16.35 5.20 54.81
CA ALA A 112 -16.11 6.42 55.56
C ALA A 112 -16.11 6.17 57.07
N SER A 113 -16.99 5.29 57.55
CA SER A 113 -17.08 4.87 58.95
C SER A 113 -15.82 4.13 59.42
N LEU A 114 -15.29 3.21 58.59
CA LEU A 114 -14.07 2.44 58.89
C LEU A 114 -12.79 3.31 58.98
N ARG A 115 -12.79 4.48 58.33
CA ARG A 115 -11.66 5.42 58.37
C ARG A 115 -11.62 6.26 59.65
N ILE A 116 -12.78 6.46 60.28
CA ILE A 116 -12.91 7.20 61.55
C ILE A 116 -12.60 6.28 62.74
N GLU A 117 -12.89 4.98 62.66
CA GLU A 117 -12.56 4.02 63.73
C GLU A 117 -11.06 3.68 63.86
N PHE A 118 -10.21 4.08 62.91
CA PHE A 118 -8.76 3.83 62.89
C PHE A 118 -7.88 5.10 62.96
N SER A 119 -8.41 6.24 63.44
CA SER A 119 -7.63 7.46 63.78
C SER A 119 -7.86 7.86 65.23
#